data_AF-A0A2S9FN58-F1
#
_entry.id   AF-A0A2S9FN58-F1
#
_cell.length_a   1.000
_cell.length_b   1.000
_cell.length_c   1.000
_cell.angle_alpha   90.00
_cell.angle_beta   90.00
_cell.angle_gamma   90.00
#
_symmetry.space_group_name_H-M   'P 1'
#
loop_
_entity.id
_entity.type
_entity.pdbx_description
1 polymer ?
#
loop_
_entity_poly.entity_id
_entity_poly.type
_entity_poly.pdbx_seq_one_letter_code
_entity_poly.pdbx_strand_id
1 'polypeptide(L)'
;DAGEAKNTYGTGNFLLLNTGEKIVRSQNGLLTTVCYQFGDAKPVYALEGSIAVTGSAVQWLRDQLGIISGASQSESLARQVEDNGGVYFVPAFSGLFAPYWRSDARGAIVGLSRFNTNAHVARATLEAICYQSRD
;
A
#
# COMPACT_ATOMS: atom_id res chain seq x y z
N ASP A 1 -20.14 7.46 -8.78
CA ASP A 1 -21.09 6.39 -9.15
C ASP A 1 -20.66 5.02 -8.66
N ALA A 2 -21.59 4.06 -8.63
CA ALA A 2 -21.27 2.67 -8.29
C ALA A 2 -20.23 2.12 -9.27
N GLY A 3 -19.19 1.48 -8.74
CA GLY A 3 -18.03 1.03 -9.50
C GLY A 3 -16.87 2.02 -9.54
N GLU A 4 -17.07 3.29 -9.16
CA GLU A 4 -15.94 4.21 -8.99
C GLU A 4 -15.16 3.88 -7.73
N ALA A 5 -13.84 3.95 -7.86
CA ALA A 5 -12.93 3.75 -6.75
C ALA A 5 -12.01 4.95 -6.56
N LYS A 6 -11.58 5.16 -5.32
CA LYS A 6 -10.49 6.07 -4.99
C LYS A 6 -9.40 5.29 -4.25
N ASN A 7 -8.16 5.75 -4.36
CA ASN A 7 -7.07 5.27 -3.52
C ASN A 7 -6.25 6.44 -2.97
N THR A 8 -6.11 6.54 -1.65
CA THR A 8 -5.45 7.68 -0.98
C THR A 8 -4.08 7.27 -0.43
N TYR A 9 -3.00 7.79 -1.00
CA TYR A 9 -1.63 7.47 -0.59
C TYR A 9 -1.13 8.43 0.49
N GLY A 10 -0.91 7.92 1.71
CA GLY A 10 -0.36 8.65 2.85
C GLY A 10 0.60 7.77 3.66
N THR A 11 0.59 7.88 4.99
CA THR A 11 1.35 6.99 5.89
C THR A 11 0.98 5.52 5.67
N GLY A 12 -0.31 5.26 5.53
CA GLY A 12 -0.90 4.05 4.97
C GLY A 12 -1.67 4.38 3.68
N ASN A 13 -2.31 3.38 3.08
CA ASN A 13 -3.08 3.53 1.85
C ASN A 13 -4.48 2.91 2.01
N PHE A 14 -5.49 3.62 1.52
CA PHE A 14 -6.90 3.25 1.71
C PHE A 14 -7.65 3.34 0.39
N LEU A 15 -8.00 2.17 -0.14
CA LEU A 15 -8.79 2.02 -1.35
C LEU A 15 -10.25 1.83 -0.98
N LEU A 16 -11.13 2.64 -1.57
CA LEU A 16 -12.57 2.54 -1.39
C LEU A 16 -13.23 2.42 -2.76
N LEU A 17 -14.09 1.43 -2.91
CA LEU A 17 -14.93 1.19 -4.09
C LEU A 17 -16.38 1.46 -3.73
N ASN A 18 -17.02 2.40 -4.42
CA ASN A 18 -18.44 2.71 -4.24
C ASN A 18 -19.30 1.54 -4.76
N THR A 19 -20.20 1.03 -3.91
CA THR A 19 -21.10 -0.10 -4.23
C THR A 19 -22.57 0.33 -4.38
N GLY A 20 -22.84 1.62 -4.41
CA GLY A 20 -24.18 2.19 -4.45
C GLY A 20 -24.96 1.90 -3.16
N GLU A 21 -26.28 1.79 -3.25
CA GLU A 21 -27.15 1.44 -2.12
C GLU A 21 -27.08 -0.05 -1.74
N LYS A 22 -26.31 -0.87 -2.47
CA LYS A 22 -26.21 -2.31 -2.23
C LYS A 22 -25.06 -2.60 -1.27
N ILE A 23 -25.39 -3.26 -0.16
CA ILE A 23 -24.38 -3.84 0.73
C ILE A 23 -23.71 -5.02 0.02
N VAL A 24 -22.40 -4.92 -0.23
CA VAL A 24 -21.58 -6.03 -0.75
C VAL A 24 -20.69 -6.55 0.37
N ARG A 25 -20.88 -7.82 0.76
CA ARG A 25 -20.03 -8.51 1.73
C ARG A 25 -18.84 -9.14 1.02
N SER A 26 -17.63 -8.80 1.43
CA SER A 26 -16.42 -9.34 0.82
C SER A 26 -16.26 -10.84 1.08
N GLN A 27 -15.76 -11.56 0.09
CA GLN A 27 -15.27 -12.93 0.23
C GLN A 27 -13.74 -13.01 0.17
N ASN A 28 -13.05 -11.86 0.03
CA ASN A 28 -11.60 -11.75 -0.18
C ASN A 28 -10.96 -10.78 0.83
N GLY A 29 -11.45 -10.76 2.07
CA GLY A 29 -10.82 -9.97 3.15
C GLY A 29 -10.95 -8.44 3.01
N LEU A 30 -11.92 -7.92 2.26
CA LEU A 30 -12.22 -6.48 2.26
C LEU A 30 -13.26 -6.14 3.34
N LEU A 31 -13.23 -4.90 3.83
CA LEU A 31 -14.23 -4.40 4.75
C LEU A 31 -15.45 -3.91 3.97
N THR A 32 -16.65 -4.23 4.46
CA THR A 32 -17.89 -3.59 4.00
C THR A 32 -18.21 -2.43 4.93
N THR A 33 -18.31 -1.22 4.38
CA THR A 33 -18.52 -0.01 5.18
C THR A 33 -19.55 0.92 4.54
N VAL A 34 -20.00 1.92 5.29
CA VAL A 34 -20.80 3.04 4.74
C VAL A 34 -19.83 4.00 4.05
N CYS A 35 -20.10 4.32 2.78
CA CYS A 35 -19.33 5.31 2.04
C CYS A 35 -19.73 6.73 2.44
N TYR A 36 -21.03 7.03 2.42
CA TYR A 36 -21.62 8.28 2.87
C TYR A 36 -23.15 8.17 2.95
N GLN A 37 -23.77 9.11 3.66
CA GLN A 37 -25.23 9.34 3.65
C GLN A 37 -25.48 10.84 3.85
N PHE A 38 -26.26 11.46 2.98
CA PHE A 38 -26.63 12.87 3.09
C PHE A 38 -28.09 13.01 3.52
N GLY A 39 -28.33 13.60 4.69
CA GLY A 39 -29.67 13.76 5.25
C GLY A 39 -30.46 12.45 5.27
N ASP A 40 -31.70 12.51 4.80
CA ASP A 40 -32.62 11.36 4.76
C ASP A 40 -32.47 10.49 3.50
N ALA A 41 -31.49 10.76 2.64
CA ALA A 41 -31.21 9.90 1.49
C ALA A 41 -30.76 8.50 1.94
N LYS A 42 -30.96 7.50 1.08
CA LYS A 42 -30.47 6.15 1.35
C LYS A 42 -28.93 6.14 1.44
N PRO A 43 -28.34 5.34 2.34
CA PRO A 43 -26.89 5.25 2.46
C PRO A 43 -26.28 4.64 1.21
N VAL A 44 -25.11 5.15 0.84
CA VAL A 44 -24.22 4.55 -0.16
C VAL A 44 -23.13 3.79 0.58
N TYR A 45 -22.86 2.57 0.16
CA TYR A 45 -21.88 1.66 0.78
C TYR A 45 -20.60 1.58 -0.03
N ALA A 46 -19.52 1.10 0.60
CA ALA A 46 -18.25 0.82 -0.05
C ALA A 46 -17.66 -0.52 0.38
N LEU A 47 -16.85 -1.08 -0.52
CA LEU A 47 -15.79 -2.02 -0.14
C LEU A 47 -14.52 -1.24 0.13
N GLU A 48 -13.83 -1.57 1.22
CA GLU A 48 -12.59 -0.94 1.64
C GLU A 48 -11.45 -1.97 1.75
N GLY A 49 -10.32 -1.64 1.14
CA GLY A 49 -9.03 -2.28 1.35
C GLY A 49 -8.09 -1.31 2.07
N SER A 50 -7.56 -1.73 3.21
CA SER A 50 -6.63 -0.94 4.02
C SER A 50 -5.23 -1.54 3.95
N ILE A 51 -4.23 -0.71 3.69
CA ILE A 51 -2.81 -1.06 3.63
C ILE A 51 -2.10 -0.21 4.68
N ALA A 52 -1.57 -0.84 5.73
CA ALA A 52 -1.05 -0.09 6.86
C ALA A 52 0.26 0.66 6.59
N VAL A 53 1.12 0.10 5.75
CA VAL A 53 2.49 0.59 5.59
C VAL A 53 2.77 0.95 4.14
N THR A 54 2.72 2.25 3.84
CA THR A 54 3.06 2.80 2.52
C THR A 54 4.03 3.97 2.64
N GLY A 55 3.57 5.20 2.90
CA GLY A 55 4.45 6.33 3.16
C GLY A 55 5.36 6.12 4.37
N SER A 56 4.89 5.36 5.37
CA SER A 56 5.73 4.94 6.50
C SER A 56 6.88 4.00 6.09
N ALA A 57 6.75 3.25 4.99
CA ALA A 57 7.85 2.47 4.42
C ALA A 57 8.97 3.39 3.90
N VAL A 58 8.61 4.46 3.20
CA VAL A 58 9.55 5.48 2.71
C VAL A 58 10.18 6.24 3.88
N GLN A 59 9.39 6.59 4.90
CA GLN A 59 9.91 7.20 6.13
C GLN A 59 10.90 6.27 6.84
N TRP A 60 10.63 4.97 6.90
CA TRP A 60 11.54 3.99 7.49
C TRP A 60 12.88 3.89 6.75
N LEU A 61 12.88 3.93 5.41
CA LEU A 61 14.13 4.01 4.62
C LEU A 61 14.97 5.23 5.00
N ARG A 62 14.32 6.37 5.29
CA ARG A 62 14.98 7.61 5.70
C ARG A 62 15.52 7.51 7.12
N ASP A 63 14.63 7.24 8.07
CA ASP A 63 14.90 7.45 9.49
C ASP A 63 15.68 6.29 10.12
N GLN A 64 15.51 5.06 9.60
CA GLN A 64 16.08 3.86 10.21
C GLN A 64 17.24 3.30 9.40
N LEU A 65 17.13 3.24 8.07
CA LEU A 65 18.20 2.70 7.21
C LEU A 65 19.15 3.77 6.67
N GLY A 66 18.79 5.05 6.72
CA GLY A 66 19.60 6.14 6.15
C GLY A 66 19.83 6.03 4.65
N ILE A 67 18.98 5.27 3.93
CA ILE A 67 19.11 5.05 2.48
C ILE A 67 18.78 6.32 1.70
N ILE A 68 17.84 7.12 2.23
CA ILE A 68 17.44 8.42 1.69
C ILE A 68 17.53 9.49 2.77
N SER A 69 17.79 10.73 2.39
CA SER A 69 17.77 11.90 3.27
C SER A 69 16.40 12.59 3.29
N GLY A 70 15.56 12.34 2.28
CA GLY A 70 14.21 12.90 2.17
C GLY A 70 13.32 12.05 1.28
N ALA A 71 12.00 12.15 1.47
CA ALA A 71 11.03 11.31 0.76
C ALA A 71 11.12 11.45 -0.77
N SER A 72 11.38 12.66 -1.29
CA SER A 72 11.55 12.90 -2.74
C SER A 72 12.73 12.15 -3.36
N GLN A 73 13.76 11.84 -2.57
CA GLN A 73 14.92 11.10 -3.05
C GLN A 73 14.56 9.64 -3.39
N SER A 74 13.48 9.08 -2.81
CA SER A 74 13.02 7.73 -3.17
C SER A 74 12.72 7.62 -4.66
N GLU A 75 12.02 8.61 -5.24
CA GLU A 75 11.75 8.68 -6.68
C GLU A 75 13.04 8.90 -7.48
N SER A 76 13.88 9.84 -7.07
CA SER A 76 15.15 10.13 -7.77
C SER A 76 16.05 8.91 -7.85
N LEU A 77 16.15 8.12 -6.77
CA LEU A 77 16.91 6.87 -6.74
C LEU A 77 16.24 5.78 -7.59
N ALA A 78 14.93 5.59 -7.44
CA ALA A 78 14.18 4.58 -8.19
C ALA A 78 14.25 4.78 -9.71
N ARG A 79 14.46 6.02 -10.18
CA ARG A 79 14.67 6.36 -11.60
C ARG A 79 16.09 6.11 -12.12
N GLN A 80 17.07 5.82 -11.25
CA GLN A 80 18.45 5.51 -11.67
C GLN A 80 18.63 4.06 -12.13
N VAL A 81 17.64 3.21 -11.87
CA VAL A 81 17.63 1.80 -12.23
C VAL A 81 16.41 1.51 -13.10
N GLU A 82 16.56 0.60 -14.06
CA GLU A 82 15.46 0.23 -14.96
C GLU A 82 14.36 -0.54 -14.21
N ASP A 83 14.76 -1.41 -13.27
CA ASP A 83 13.89 -2.27 -12.47
C ASP A 83 14.34 -2.38 -10.99
N ASN A 84 13.66 -3.23 -10.22
CA ASN A 84 14.00 -3.49 -8.82
C ASN A 84 15.17 -4.48 -8.62
N GLY A 85 15.77 -4.99 -9.70
CA GLY A 85 16.90 -5.91 -9.66
C GLY A 85 16.61 -7.23 -8.97
N GLY A 86 15.35 -7.70 -9.01
CA GLY A 86 14.86 -8.88 -8.31
C GLY A 86 14.56 -8.67 -6.83
N VAL A 87 14.75 -7.44 -6.31
CA VAL A 87 14.49 -7.13 -4.91
C VAL A 87 13.00 -6.91 -4.69
N TYR A 88 12.44 -7.61 -3.72
CA TYR A 88 11.08 -7.40 -3.25
C TYR A 88 11.08 -6.98 -1.80
N PHE A 89 10.28 -5.97 -1.49
CA PHE A 89 10.04 -5.55 -0.12
C PHE A 89 8.60 -5.89 0.28
N VAL A 90 8.44 -6.57 1.42
CA VAL A 90 7.15 -6.81 2.07
C VAL A 90 7.12 -5.92 3.32
N PRO A 91 6.47 -4.75 3.30
CA PRO A 91 6.53 -3.76 4.38
C PRO A 91 5.58 -4.07 5.55
N ALA A 92 5.56 -5.31 6.05
CA ALA A 92 4.62 -5.76 7.10
C ALA A 92 5.09 -5.41 8.54
N PHE A 93 5.46 -4.15 8.83
CA PHE A 93 5.99 -3.77 10.16
C PHE A 93 4.99 -4.00 11.31
N SER A 94 3.70 -3.83 11.04
CA SER A 94 2.59 -4.06 11.98
C SER A 94 1.71 -5.25 11.56
N GLY A 95 2.24 -6.14 10.72
CA GLY A 95 1.44 -7.19 10.05
C GLY A 95 0.94 -6.76 8.66
N LEU A 96 0.33 -7.71 7.96
CA LEU A 96 -0.36 -7.46 6.69
C LEU A 96 -1.85 -7.25 6.94
N PHE A 97 -2.40 -6.20 6.32
CA PHE A 97 -3.82 -5.85 6.38
C PHE A 97 -4.55 -6.49 5.20
N ALA A 98 -5.52 -5.83 4.59
CA ALA A 98 -6.26 -6.39 3.46
C ALA A 98 -5.32 -6.75 2.29
N PRO A 99 -5.63 -7.81 1.53
CA PRO A 99 -6.67 -8.82 1.77
C PRO A 99 -6.29 -9.89 2.82
N TYR A 100 -5.04 -9.87 3.31
CA TYR A 100 -4.41 -10.99 4.02
C TYR A 100 -4.78 -11.12 5.50
N TRP A 101 -4.89 -10.01 6.23
CA TRP A 101 -5.15 -9.96 7.69
C TRP A 101 -4.25 -10.88 8.53
N ARG A 102 -2.94 -10.80 8.30
CA ARG A 102 -1.91 -11.58 9.00
C ARG A 102 -1.14 -10.68 9.97
N SER A 103 -1.60 -10.61 11.21
CA SER A 103 -0.98 -9.81 12.28
C SER A 103 0.39 -10.35 12.74
N ASP A 104 0.68 -11.61 12.44
CA ASP A 104 1.96 -12.27 12.71
C ASP A 104 3.02 -12.00 11.62
N ALA A 105 2.63 -11.51 10.45
CA ALA A 105 3.55 -11.16 9.38
C ALA A 105 4.52 -10.04 9.81
N ARG A 106 5.76 -10.08 9.31
CA ARG A 106 6.80 -9.11 9.62
C ARG A 106 7.49 -8.62 8.34
N GLY A 107 8.09 -7.44 8.43
CA GLY A 107 8.80 -6.82 7.32
C GLY A 107 9.93 -7.71 6.78
N ALA A 108 10.01 -7.87 5.46
CA ALA A 108 11.03 -8.69 4.81
C ALA A 108 11.51 -8.07 3.50
N ILE A 109 12.82 -8.05 3.27
CA ILE A 109 13.43 -7.74 1.98
C ILE A 109 14.05 -9.03 1.45
N VAL A 110 13.67 -9.44 0.24
CA VAL A 110 14.12 -10.69 -0.40
C VAL A 110 14.65 -10.41 -1.80
N GLY A 111 15.37 -11.39 -2.36
CA GLY A 111 15.91 -11.30 -3.74
C GLY A 111 17.19 -10.46 -3.86
N LEU A 112 17.90 -10.22 -2.75
CA LEU A 112 19.16 -9.50 -2.75
C LEU A 112 20.29 -10.35 -3.36
N SER A 113 21.13 -9.67 -4.13
CA SER A 113 22.37 -10.13 -4.72
C SER A 113 23.44 -9.02 -4.63
N ARG A 114 24.68 -9.33 -4.99
CA ARG A 114 25.80 -8.39 -4.81
C ARG A 114 25.71 -7.11 -5.65
N PHE A 115 24.97 -7.12 -6.77
CA PHE A 115 24.87 -5.93 -7.64
C PHE A 115 23.81 -4.92 -7.16
N ASN A 116 22.93 -5.32 -6.23
CA ASN A 116 21.86 -4.43 -5.79
C ASN A 116 22.43 -3.23 -5.03
N THR A 117 21.74 -2.11 -5.17
CA THR A 117 22.14 -0.80 -4.63
C THR A 117 20.96 -0.17 -3.90
N ASN A 118 21.22 0.94 -3.21
CA ASN A 118 20.17 1.76 -2.59
C ASN A 118 19.06 2.16 -3.58
N ALA A 119 19.38 2.31 -4.87
CA ALA A 119 18.40 2.59 -5.92
C ALA A 119 17.40 1.44 -6.11
N HIS A 120 17.88 0.19 -6.11
CA HIS A 120 17.03 -1.00 -6.21
C HIS A 120 16.13 -1.15 -4.98
N VAL A 121 16.65 -0.88 -3.78
CA VAL A 121 15.85 -0.93 -2.54
C VAL A 121 14.78 0.16 -2.55
N ALA A 122 15.11 1.39 -2.93
CA ALA A 122 14.15 2.48 -3.05
C ALA A 122 13.05 2.15 -4.08
N ARG A 123 13.42 1.60 -5.24
CA ARG A 123 12.49 1.14 -6.28
C ARG A 123 11.56 0.05 -5.76
N ALA A 124 12.11 -1.00 -5.14
CA ALA A 124 11.36 -2.10 -4.56
C ALA A 124 10.37 -1.63 -3.48
N THR A 125 10.75 -0.63 -2.67
CA THR A 125 9.84 -0.05 -1.67
C THR A 125 8.66 0.68 -2.31
N LEU A 126 8.87 1.44 -3.38
CA LEU A 126 7.76 2.08 -4.10
C LEU A 126 6.87 1.06 -4.81
N GLU A 127 7.45 0.05 -5.43
CA GLU A 127 6.71 -1.03 -6.09
C GLU A 127 5.88 -1.86 -5.10
N ALA A 128 6.38 -2.10 -3.88
CA ALA A 128 5.64 -2.79 -2.82
C ALA A 128 4.33 -2.09 -2.45
N ILE A 129 4.28 -0.76 -2.53
CA ILE A 129 3.07 0.03 -2.29
C ILE A 129 2.05 -0.23 -3.42
N CYS A 130 2.53 -0.26 -4.66
CA CYS A 130 1.70 -0.55 -5.83
C CYS A 130 1.17 -1.99 -5.82
N TYR A 131 2.01 -2.98 -5.46
CA TYR A 131 1.58 -4.37 -5.36
C TYR A 131 0.49 -4.56 -4.30
N GLN A 132 0.65 -3.98 -3.11
CA GLN A 132 -0.41 -4.05 -2.09
C GLN A 132 -1.71 -3.35 -2.50
N SER A 133 -1.66 -2.36 -3.39
CA SER A 133 -2.88 -1.71 -3.92
C SER A 133 -3.58 -2.55 -4.98
N ARG A 134 -2.84 -3.44 -5.66
CA ARG A 134 -3.35 -4.34 -6.69
C ARG A 134 -3.98 -5.59 -6.07
N ASP A 135 -3.38 -6.08 -5.00
CA ASP A 135 -3.83 -7.26 -4.24
C ASP A 135 -5.16 -7.00 -3.52
#